data_AF-A0A0F9BB47-F1
#
_entry.id   AF-A0A0F9BB47-F1
#
_cell.length_a   1.000
_cell.length_b   1.000
_cell.length_c   1.000
_cell.angle_alpha   90.00
_cell.angle_beta   90.00
_cell.angle_gamma   90.00
#
_symmetry.space_group_name_H-M   'P 1'
#
loop_
_entity.id
_entity.type
_entity.pdbx_description
1 polymer ?
#
loop_
_entity_poly.entity_id
_entity_poly.type
_entity_poly.pdbx_seq_one_letter_code
_entity_poly.pdbx_strand_id
1 'polypeptide(L)'
;MKWKKFLTPRDKTWFDDGGWNAIDDRSGEKLKASRVDLQWDGMRTRKALRRHEQDFIRSTPERIRTPWNRVPADEVFVNGAFVATNDAGSGSTET
;
A
#
# COMPACT_ATOMS: atom_id res chain seq x y z
N MET A 1 -19.73 30.49 -46.00
CA MET A 1 -19.17 30.23 -44.66
C MET A 1 -18.22 29.05 -44.72
N LYS A 2 -16.89 29.28 -44.63
CA LYS A 2 -15.88 28.22 -44.62
C LYS A 2 -15.60 27.81 -43.17
N TRP A 3 -16.02 26.60 -42.81
CA TRP A 3 -15.67 25.98 -41.53
C TRP A 3 -14.19 25.58 -41.59
N LYS A 4 -13.32 26.32 -40.88
CA LYS A 4 -11.94 25.89 -40.64
C LYS A 4 -11.99 24.67 -39.73
N LYS A 5 -11.80 23.48 -40.29
CA LYS A 5 -11.48 22.28 -39.50
C LYS A 5 -10.14 22.55 -38.83
N PHE A 6 -10.14 22.87 -37.54
CA PHE A 6 -8.94 22.81 -36.72
C PHE A 6 -8.54 21.34 -36.68
N LEU A 7 -7.56 20.96 -37.50
CA LEU A 7 -6.82 19.73 -37.32
C LEU A 7 -6.20 19.84 -35.93
N THR A 8 -6.77 19.15 -34.94
CA THR A 8 -6.08 18.87 -33.69
C THR A 8 -4.74 18.23 -34.05
N PRO A 9 -3.59 18.75 -33.58
CA PRO A 9 -2.32 18.14 -33.87
C PRO A 9 -2.35 16.70 -33.36
N ARG A 10 -2.36 15.74 -34.30
CA ARG A 10 -2.09 14.33 -34.03
C ARG A 10 -0.82 14.25 -33.19
N ASP A 11 -0.86 13.38 -32.20
CA ASP A 11 0.11 13.11 -31.14
C ASP A 11 1.50 12.73 -31.68
N LYS A 12 2.19 13.70 -32.29
CA LYS A 12 3.57 13.57 -32.76
C LYS A 12 4.45 14.34 -31.79
N THR A 13 5.54 13.72 -31.36
CA THR A 13 6.57 14.40 -30.58
C THR A 13 7.41 15.27 -31.52
N TRP A 14 7.37 16.60 -31.37
CA TRP A 14 8.28 17.52 -32.08
C TRP A 14 9.44 17.91 -31.17
N PHE A 15 10.51 18.49 -31.74
CA PHE A 15 11.59 19.05 -30.94
C PHE A 15 11.10 20.30 -30.21
N ASP A 16 11.32 20.36 -28.90
CA ASP A 16 10.95 21.48 -28.04
C ASP A 16 12.12 21.68 -27.06
N ASP A 17 12.65 22.89 -27.01
CA ASP A 17 13.87 23.17 -26.25
C ASP A 17 13.60 23.05 -24.74
N GLY A 18 14.39 22.23 -24.04
CA GLY A 18 14.10 21.82 -22.66
C GLY A 18 12.91 20.84 -22.49
N GLY A 19 12.23 20.48 -23.57
CA GLY A 19 11.06 19.59 -23.55
C GLY A 19 11.40 18.12 -23.81
N TRP A 20 11.57 17.33 -22.75
CA TRP A 20 11.70 15.87 -22.85
C TRP A 20 10.38 15.17 -23.24
N ASN A 21 10.51 14.00 -23.88
CA ASN A 21 9.38 13.14 -24.20
C ASN A 21 9.06 12.24 -23.00
N ALA A 22 7.78 12.12 -22.67
CA ALA A 22 7.25 11.24 -21.62
C ALA A 22 6.26 10.24 -22.24
N ILE A 23 6.05 9.12 -21.58
CA ILE A 23 5.02 8.14 -21.96
C ILE A 23 3.86 8.30 -20.98
N ASP A 24 2.64 8.28 -21.48
CA ASP A 24 1.44 8.21 -20.64
C ASP A 24 1.28 6.78 -20.12
N ASP A 25 1.29 6.60 -18.79
CA ASP A 25 1.21 5.28 -18.15
C ASP A 25 -0.13 4.57 -18.40
N ARG A 26 -1.17 5.30 -18.82
CA ARG A 26 -2.51 4.74 -19.07
C ARG A 26 -2.73 4.34 -20.53
N SER A 27 -2.37 5.20 -21.48
CA SER A 27 -2.60 4.95 -22.91
C SER A 27 -1.37 4.37 -23.62
N GLY A 28 -0.17 4.51 -23.03
CA GLY A 28 1.10 4.16 -23.66
C GLY A 28 1.54 5.15 -24.76
N GLU A 29 0.81 6.26 -24.95
CA GLU A 29 1.14 7.25 -25.96
C GLU A 29 2.38 8.05 -25.56
N LYS A 30 3.25 8.31 -26.54
CA LYS A 30 4.43 9.16 -26.33
C LYS A 30 4.06 10.62 -26.54
N LEU A 31 4.18 11.40 -25.47
CA LEU A 31 3.81 12.81 -25.41
C LEU A 31 5.01 13.65 -24.96
N LYS A 32 4.87 14.97 -24.93
CA LYS A 32 5.82 15.84 -24.21
C LYS A 32 5.51 15.79 -22.73
N ALA A 33 6.53 15.86 -21.87
CA ALA A 33 6.29 15.84 -20.43
C ALA A 33 5.45 17.02 -19.92
N SER A 34 5.46 18.16 -20.63
CA SER A 34 4.57 19.29 -20.36
C SER A 34 3.08 19.00 -20.60
N ARG A 35 2.76 17.87 -21.24
CA ARG A 35 1.40 17.41 -21.52
C ARG A 35 0.95 16.25 -20.62
N VAL A 36 1.74 15.93 -19.59
CA VAL A 36 1.49 14.78 -18.72
C VAL A 36 1.53 15.26 -17.27
N ASP A 37 0.44 15.03 -16.54
CA ASP A 37 0.30 15.43 -15.15
C ASP A 37 0.55 14.24 -14.21
N LEU A 38 1.00 14.53 -12.99
CA LEU A 38 1.13 13.51 -11.95
C LEU A 38 -0.23 13.24 -11.31
N GLN A 39 -0.69 12.00 -11.40
CA GLN A 39 -1.92 11.52 -10.80
C GLN A 39 -1.71 11.10 -9.34
N TRP A 40 -2.79 11.03 -8.58
CA TRP A 40 -2.79 10.71 -7.14
C TRP A 40 -2.23 9.32 -6.78
N ASP A 41 -2.20 8.41 -7.74
CA ASP A 41 -1.64 7.06 -7.64
C ASP A 41 -0.13 7.02 -7.99
N GLY A 42 0.45 8.16 -8.37
CA GLY A 42 1.84 8.29 -8.80
C GLY A 42 2.06 8.08 -10.30
N MET A 43 1.01 7.80 -11.08
CA MET A 43 1.12 7.65 -12.54
C MET A 43 1.24 9.00 -13.24
N ARG A 44 1.94 9.03 -14.37
CA ARG A 44 2.05 10.18 -15.27
C ARG A 44 1.04 10.00 -16.40
N THR A 45 -0.06 10.76 -16.37
CA THR A 45 -1.14 10.62 -17.36
C THR A 45 -1.51 11.95 -18.01
N ARG A 46 -1.90 11.94 -19.29
CA ARG A 46 -2.35 13.14 -20.02
C ARG A 46 -3.61 13.75 -19.45
N LYS A 47 -4.46 12.89 -18.87
CA LYS A 47 -5.74 13.27 -18.27
C LYS A 47 -5.81 12.70 -16.87
N ALA A 48 -5.10 13.36 -15.95
CA ALA A 48 -5.18 13.03 -14.55
C ALA A 48 -6.64 13.13 -14.09
N LEU A 49 -7.16 12.04 -13.53
CA LEU A 49 -8.50 12.04 -12.95
C LEU A 49 -8.45 12.70 -11.58
N ARG A 50 -9.36 13.64 -11.33
CA ARG A 50 -9.57 14.18 -9.99
C ARG A 50 -10.08 13.04 -9.08
N ARG A 51 -9.47 12.89 -7.91
CA ARG A 51 -9.97 11.94 -6.90
C ARG A 51 -11.40 12.25 -6.52
N HIS A 52 -12.16 11.20 -6.22
CA HIS A 52 -13.47 11.36 -5.62
C HIS A 52 -13.34 11.98 -4.23
N GLU A 53 -14.23 12.91 -3.86
CA GLU A 53 -14.09 13.66 -2.60
C GLU A 53 -14.12 12.76 -1.36
N GLN A 54 -14.81 11.63 -1.48
CA GLN A 54 -14.90 10.62 -0.42
C GLN A 54 -13.56 9.94 -0.11
N ASP A 55 -12.61 9.90 -1.05
CA ASP A 55 -11.26 9.34 -0.81
C ASP A 55 -10.46 10.16 0.20
N PHE A 56 -10.84 11.43 0.41
CA PHE A 56 -10.16 12.32 1.35
C PHE A 56 -10.73 12.23 2.77
N ILE A 57 -11.82 11.49 2.99
CA ILE A 57 -12.40 11.30 4.31
C ILE A 57 -11.47 10.39 5.12
N ARG A 58 -10.88 10.95 6.18
CA ARG A 58 -10.11 10.19 7.18
C ARG A 58 -10.97 10.00 8.40
N SER A 59 -11.20 8.74 8.81
CA SER A 59 -11.87 8.48 10.07
C SER A 59 -10.96 8.87 11.23
N THR A 60 -11.52 9.52 12.25
CA THR A 60 -10.83 9.70 13.52
C THR A 60 -10.75 8.32 14.18
N PRO A 61 -9.56 7.84 14.56
CA PRO A 61 -9.45 6.58 15.28
C PRO A 61 -10.19 6.70 16.61
N GLU A 62 -11.12 5.78 16.85
CA GLU A 62 -11.88 5.75 18.08
C GLU A 62 -10.96 5.36 19.26
N ARG A 63 -11.00 6.15 20.33
CA ARG A 63 -10.36 5.79 21.59
C ARG A 63 -11.34 4.98 22.43
N ILE A 64 -11.41 3.68 22.17
CA ILE A 64 -12.19 2.75 22.98
C ILE A 64 -11.47 2.58 24.34
N ARG A 65 -11.84 3.41 25.33
CA ARG A 65 -11.44 3.22 26.73
C ARG A 65 -12.67 2.81 27.51
N THR A 66 -12.75 1.54 27.87
CA THR A 66 -13.76 1.05 28.81
C THR A 66 -13.38 1.48 30.23
N PRO A 67 -14.34 2.00 31.04
CA PRO A 67 -14.06 2.39 32.43
C PRO A 67 -13.72 1.18 33.33
N TRP A 68 -14.06 -0.03 32.90
CA TRP A 68 -13.86 -1.28 33.63
C TRP A 68 -12.95 -2.20 32.84
N ASN A 69 -11.70 -1.79 32.61
CA ASN A 69 -10.72 -2.70 32.02
C ASN A 69 -10.07 -3.54 33.12
N ARG A 70 -10.03 -4.86 32.97
CA ARG A 70 -9.30 -5.73 33.91
C ARG A 70 -7.80 -5.42 33.79
N VAL A 71 -7.12 -5.31 34.92
CA VAL A 71 -5.65 -5.21 34.95
C VAL A 71 -5.11 -6.51 34.33
N PRO A 72 -4.19 -6.44 33.34
CA PRO A 72 -3.55 -7.63 32.81
C PRO A 72 -2.85 -8.38 33.96
N ALA A 73 -3.00 -9.69 34.01
CA ALA A 73 -2.29 -10.51 34.98
C ALA A 73 -0.80 -10.53 34.65
N ASP A 74 0.05 -10.53 35.67
CA ASP A 74 1.49 -10.70 35.47
C ASP A 74 1.76 -12.08 34.85
N GLU A 75 2.52 -12.11 33.74
CA GLU A 75 2.94 -13.35 33.11
C GLU A 75 4.04 -14.01 33.95
N VAL A 76 3.64 -14.93 34.83
CA VAL A 76 4.57 -15.76 35.61
C VAL A 76 4.92 -17.00 34.80
N PHE A 77 6.06 -16.97 34.12
CA PHE A 77 6.62 -18.16 33.46
C PHE A 77 7.32 -19.05 34.49
N VAL A 78 6.76 -20.22 34.78
CA VAL A 78 7.42 -21.23 35.61
C VAL A 78 8.42 -21.98 34.73
N ASN A 79 9.70 -21.60 34.81
CA ASN A 79 10.81 -22.37 34.24
C ASN A 79 11.13 -23.58 35.13
N GLY A 80 10.15 -24.47 35.31
CA GLY A 80 10.37 -25.75 35.95
C GLY A 80 11.04 -26.70 34.97
N ALA A 81 12.31 -27.01 35.17
CA ALA A 81 12.93 -28.16 34.52
C ALA A 81 12.15 -29.40 34.96
N PHE A 82 11.46 -30.05 34.04
CA PHE A 82 10.84 -31.35 34.27
C PHE A 82 11.97 -32.37 34.45
N VAL A 83 12.34 -32.63 35.71
CA VAL A 83 13.24 -33.75 36.03
C VAL A 83 12.36 -34.99 36.12
N ALA A 84 12.33 -35.78 35.05
CA ALA A 84 11.83 -37.14 35.14
C ALA A 84 12.80 -37.93 36.03
N THR A 85 12.45 -38.10 37.30
CA THR A 85 13.10 -39.12 38.13
C THR A 85 12.66 -40.46 37.56
N ASN A 86 13.48 -41.04 36.68
CA ASN A 86 13.35 -42.44 36.32
C ASN A 86 13.76 -43.24 37.55
N ASP A 87 12.82 -43.40 38.48
CA ASP A 87 12.93 -44.33 39.58
C ASP A 87 12.77 -45.73 38.97
N ALA A 88 13.84 -46.20 38.32
CA ALA A 88 13.95 -47.55 37.80
C ALA A 88 14.02 -48.48 39.01
N GLY A 89 12.85 -48.77 39.59
CA GLY A 89 12.67 -49.86 40.54
C GLY A 89 13.16 -51.13 39.87
N SER A 90 14.36 -51.57 40.25
CA SER A 90 14.93 -52.84 39.88
C SER A 90 14.08 -53.95 40.52
N GLY A 91 13.04 -54.37 39.81
CA GLY A 91 12.31 -55.59 40.13
C GLY A 91 13.20 -56.78 39.83
N SER A 92 13.79 -57.35 40.88
CA SER A 92 14.41 -58.67 40.87
C SER A 92 13.40 -59.71 40.39
N THR A 93 13.67 -60.35 39.26
CA THR A 93 13.03 -61.60 38.86
C THR A 93 13.50 -62.71 39.80
N GLU A 94 12.60 -63.24 40.63
CA GLU A 94 12.80 -64.51 41.31
C GLU A 94 12.11 -65.64 40.52
N THR A 95 12.89 -66.72 40.45
CA THR A 95 12.78 -68.08 39.91
C THR A 95 11.43 -68.79 39.97
#